data_AF-A0A7J9KG44-F1
#
_entry.id   AF-A0A7J9KG44-F1
#
_cell.length_a   1.000
_cell.length_b   1.000
_cell.length_c   1.000
_cell.angle_alpha   90.00
_cell.angle_beta   90.00
_cell.angle_gamma   90.00
#
_symmetry.space_group_name_H-M   'P 1'
#
loop_
_entity.id
_entity.type
_entity.pdbx_description
1 polymer ?
#
loop_
_entity_poly.entity_id
_entity_poly.type
_entity_poly.pdbx_seq_one_letter_code
_entity_poly.pdbx_strand_id
1 'polypeptide(L)'
;MYTPSPAEVKYEVVKEGSFNIDRLEVTEVNWNAYLDETDLSDAFKDGGYNVAKCMRAVAEPLLASYFGEEILDEVFRRYREIISDRLSKEKNKFVNVTVSLIKA
;
A
#
# COMPACT_ATOMS: atom_id res chain seq x y z
N MET A 1 -3.23 6.21 -6.17
CA MET A 1 -4.36 5.54 -5.50
C MET A 1 -4.82 6.41 -4.35
N TYR A 2 -6.12 6.45 -4.07
CA TYR A 2 -6.64 7.17 -2.92
C TYR A 2 -6.75 6.21 -1.74
N THR A 3 -6.30 6.64 -0.56
CA THR A 3 -6.34 5.88 0.70
C THR A 3 -7.24 6.63 1.68
N PRO A 4 -8.51 6.22 1.83
CA PRO A 4 -9.44 6.94 2.69
C PRO A 4 -9.06 6.77 4.17
N SER A 5 -9.30 7.81 4.94
CA SER A 5 -9.22 7.77 6.40
C SER A 5 -10.41 6.98 7.00
N PRO A 6 -10.26 6.46 8.23
CA PRO A 6 -11.37 5.80 8.92
C PRO A 6 -12.60 6.71 9.09
N ALA A 7 -12.37 8.02 9.22
CA ALA A 7 -13.43 9.02 9.32
C ALA A 7 -14.18 9.20 8.00
N GLU A 8 -13.48 9.26 6.85
CA GLU A 8 -14.09 9.31 5.53
C GLU A 8 -14.90 8.05 5.23
N VAL A 9 -14.35 6.86 5.55
CA VAL A 9 -15.08 5.58 5.40
C VAL A 9 -16.35 5.59 6.22
N LYS A 10 -16.27 5.96 7.50
CA LYS A 10 -17.44 6.04 8.39
C LYS A 10 -18.49 7.02 7.87
N TYR A 11 -18.04 8.20 7.43
CA TYR A 11 -18.92 9.24 6.92
C TYR A 11 -19.70 8.77 5.69
N GLU A 12 -19.03 8.19 4.70
CA GLU A 12 -19.69 7.76 3.46
C GLU A 12 -20.66 6.59 3.69
N VAL A 13 -20.34 5.65 4.58
CA VAL A 13 -21.27 4.55 4.93
C VAL A 13 -22.56 5.09 5.57
N VAL A 14 -22.43 6.01 6.54
CA VAL A 14 -23.59 6.61 7.22
C VAL A 14 -24.41 7.49 6.26
N LYS A 15 -23.73 8.23 5.39
CA LYS A 15 -24.35 9.11 4.39
C LYS A 15 -25.11 8.32 3.32
N GLU A 16 -24.59 7.17 2.89
CA GLU A 16 -25.25 6.31 1.91
C GLU A 16 -26.47 5.60 2.51
N GLY A 17 -26.35 5.04 3.73
CA GLY A 17 -27.48 4.63 4.56
C GLY A 17 -28.02 3.20 4.34
N SER A 18 -27.46 2.39 3.44
CA SER A 18 -27.88 0.99 3.24
C SER A 18 -27.38 0.03 4.32
N PHE A 19 -26.38 0.45 5.11
CA PHE A 19 -25.70 -0.41 6.08
C PHE A 19 -25.48 0.30 7.42
N ASN A 20 -25.57 -0.49 8.49
CA ASN A 20 -25.03 -0.14 9.80
C ASN A 20 -23.59 -0.63 9.91
N ILE A 21 -22.74 0.15 10.58
CA ILE A 21 -21.37 -0.25 10.89
C ILE A 21 -21.38 -1.12 12.15
N ASP A 22 -21.03 -2.39 11.99
CA ASP A 22 -20.85 -3.35 13.08
C ASP A 22 -19.48 -3.17 13.74
N ARG A 23 -18.43 -3.03 12.91
CA ARG A 23 -17.06 -2.84 13.38
C ARG A 23 -16.26 -1.96 12.42
N LEU A 24 -15.41 -1.10 12.97
CA LEU A 24 -14.44 -0.30 12.22
C LEU A 24 -13.10 -0.36 12.95
N GLU A 25 -12.10 -0.92 12.30
CA GLU A 25 -10.77 -1.13 12.86
C GLU A 25 -9.70 -0.53 11.96
N VAL A 26 -8.61 -0.10 12.59
CA VAL A 26 -7.42 0.41 11.91
C VAL A 26 -6.25 -0.47 12.31
N THR A 27 -5.57 -1.04 11.32
CA THR A 27 -4.39 -1.86 11.54
C THR A 27 -3.21 -1.29 10.77
N GLU A 28 -2.01 -1.45 11.33
CA GLU A 28 -0.77 -1.03 10.69
C GLU A 28 0.03 -2.25 10.27
N VAL A 29 0.51 -2.26 9.03
CA VAL A 29 1.33 -3.35 8.47
C VAL A 29 2.65 -2.77 7.97
N ASN A 30 3.77 -3.33 8.40
CA ASN A 30 5.08 -2.87 7.93
C ASN A 30 5.20 -2.98 6.41
N TRP A 31 5.81 -1.97 5.76
CA TRP A 31 6.01 -1.98 4.31
C TRP A 31 6.87 -3.15 3.85
N ASN A 32 7.94 -3.42 4.58
CA ASN A 32 8.71 -4.64 4.40
C ASN A 32 8.07 -5.75 5.26
N ALA A 33 7.33 -6.64 4.62
CA ALA A 33 6.65 -7.78 5.25
C ALA A 33 7.60 -8.69 6.03
N TYR A 34 8.89 -8.66 5.71
CA TYR A 34 9.91 -9.53 6.28
C TYR A 34 10.86 -8.80 7.24
N LEU A 35 10.48 -7.61 7.72
CA LEU A 35 11.32 -6.78 8.61
C LEU A 35 11.84 -7.52 9.86
N ASP A 36 11.05 -8.45 10.39
CA ASP A 36 11.37 -9.19 11.62
C ASP A 36 11.78 -10.65 11.35
N GLU A 37 11.94 -11.05 10.08
CA GLU A 37 12.37 -12.41 9.72
C GLU A 37 13.89 -12.51 9.61
N THR A 38 14.49 -13.38 10.42
CA THR A 38 15.95 -13.57 10.49
C THR A 38 16.48 -14.62 9.51
N ASP A 39 15.63 -15.53 9.03
CA ASP A 39 15.98 -16.65 8.13
C ASP A 39 15.46 -16.44 6.69
N LEU A 40 15.61 -15.22 6.17
CA LEU A 40 15.24 -14.91 4.79
C LEU A 40 16.33 -15.33 3.80
N SER A 41 15.91 -15.93 2.70
CA SER A 41 16.75 -16.02 1.49
C SER A 41 17.18 -14.62 1.05
N ASP A 42 18.38 -14.49 0.48
CA ASP A 42 18.94 -13.22 0.01
C ASP A 42 18.00 -12.47 -0.96
N ALA A 43 17.15 -13.20 -1.68
CA ALA A 43 16.12 -12.64 -2.56
C ALA A 43 15.06 -11.78 -1.84
N PHE A 44 14.82 -12.01 -0.54
CA PHE A 44 13.83 -11.29 0.26
C PHE A 44 14.43 -10.25 1.22
N LYS A 45 15.77 -10.18 1.31
CA LYS A 45 16.47 -9.21 2.15
C LYS A 45 16.37 -7.77 1.63
N ASP A 46 16.11 -7.58 0.32
CA ASP A 46 15.87 -6.26 -0.26
C ASP A 46 14.38 -5.86 -0.14
N GLY A 47 14.00 -5.41 1.06
CA GLY A 47 12.65 -4.92 1.35
C GLY A 47 12.23 -3.77 0.42
N GLY A 48 13.16 -2.94 -0.03
CA GLY A 48 12.87 -1.83 -0.95
C GLY A 48 12.53 -2.32 -2.36
N TYR A 49 13.23 -3.34 -2.86
CA TYR A 49 12.89 -3.99 -4.12
C TYR A 49 11.51 -4.65 -4.09
N ASN A 50 11.16 -5.33 -3.00
CA ASN A 50 9.88 -6.00 -2.86
C ASN A 50 8.70 -5.01 -2.88
N VAL A 51 8.80 -3.92 -2.12
CA VAL A 51 7.78 -2.86 -2.11
C VAL A 51 7.68 -2.17 -3.47
N ALA A 52 8.82 -1.86 -4.10
CA ALA A 52 8.84 -1.22 -5.42
C ALA A 52 8.17 -2.10 -6.49
N LYS A 53 8.43 -3.40 -6.47
CA LYS A 53 7.83 -4.37 -7.39
C LYS A 53 6.33 -4.54 -7.15
N CYS A 54 5.89 -4.61 -5.89
CA CYS A 54 4.47 -4.65 -5.55
C CYS A 54 3.73 -3.42 -6.10
N MET A 55 4.28 -2.23 -5.85
CA MET A 55 3.69 -0.99 -6.37
C MET A 55 3.75 -0.88 -7.89
N ARG A 56 4.78 -1.43 -8.52
CA ARG A 56 4.86 -1.55 -9.98
C ARG A 56 3.69 -2.37 -10.53
N ALA A 57 3.46 -3.57 -10.00
CA ALA A 57 2.34 -4.40 -10.43
C ALA A 57 0.96 -3.69 -10.31
N VAL A 58 0.80 -2.80 -9.31
CA VAL A 58 -0.45 -2.04 -9.10
C VAL A 58 -0.57 -0.82 -10.02
N ALA A 59 0.51 -0.05 -10.18
CA ALA A 59 0.47 1.27 -10.82
C ALA A 59 0.90 1.28 -12.29
N GLU A 60 1.64 0.27 -12.75
CA GLU A 60 2.22 0.23 -14.09
C GLU A 60 1.18 0.36 -15.20
N PRO A 61 0.04 -0.36 -15.20
CA PRO A 61 -0.97 -0.20 -16.26
C PRO A 61 -1.53 1.23 -16.35
N LEU A 62 -1.71 1.88 -15.20
CA LEU A 62 -2.14 3.28 -15.15
C LEU A 62 -1.06 4.18 -15.74
N LEU A 63 0.19 4.06 -15.29
CA LEU A 63 1.29 4.90 -15.77
C LEU A 63 1.53 4.69 -17.27
N ALA A 64 1.46 3.45 -17.76
CA ALA A 64 1.58 3.11 -19.17
C ALA A 64 0.49 3.80 -20.00
N SER A 65 -0.76 3.80 -19.52
CA SER A 65 -1.89 4.40 -20.24
C SER A 65 -1.78 5.93 -20.39
N TYR A 66 -1.11 6.60 -19.45
CA TYR A 66 -0.96 8.06 -19.45
C TYR A 66 0.36 8.53 -20.07
N PHE A 67 1.44 7.79 -19.89
CA PHE A 67 2.80 8.23 -20.25
C PHE A 67 3.50 7.34 -21.29
N GLY A 68 2.91 6.22 -21.68
CA GLY A 68 3.53 5.21 -22.53
C GLY A 68 4.48 4.28 -21.76
N GLU A 69 4.95 3.24 -22.45
CA GLU A 69 5.77 2.19 -21.84
C GLU A 69 7.26 2.56 -21.71
N GLU A 70 7.73 3.47 -22.58
CA GLU A 70 9.16 3.80 -22.73
C GLU A 70 9.82 4.30 -21.44
N ILE A 71 9.05 4.93 -20.55
CA ILE A 71 9.59 5.52 -19.31
C ILE A 71 9.48 4.60 -18.09
N LEU A 72 8.72 3.50 -18.17
CA LEU A 72 8.29 2.74 -16.98
C LEU A 72 9.48 2.14 -16.24
N ASP A 73 10.43 1.57 -16.97
CA ASP A 73 11.61 0.96 -16.36
C ASP A 73 12.45 1.99 -15.59
N GLU A 74 12.65 3.18 -16.15
CA GLU A 74 13.41 4.24 -15.49
C GLU A 74 12.65 4.83 -14.29
N VAL A 75 11.33 5.01 -14.41
CA VAL A 75 10.47 5.47 -13.31
C VAL A 75 10.53 4.48 -12.14
N PHE A 76 10.37 3.18 -12.39
CA PHE A 76 10.38 2.19 -11.32
C PHE A 76 11.77 1.92 -10.76
N ARG A 77 12.84 2.12 -11.55
CA ARG A 77 14.22 2.12 -11.03
C ARG A 77 14.43 3.23 -10.01
N ARG A 78 14.07 4.48 -10.35
CA ARG A 78 14.16 5.62 -9.41
C ARG A 78 13.24 5.45 -8.21
N TYR A 79 12.03 4.92 -8.43
CA TYR A 79 11.09 4.63 -7.35
C TYR A 79 11.69 3.65 -6.34
N ARG A 80 12.31 2.56 -6.81
CA ARG A 80 13.02 1.61 -5.94
C ARG A 80 14.08 2.30 -5.10
N GLU A 81 14.93 3.13 -5.70
CA GLU A 81 16.00 3.85 -4.98
C GLU A 81 15.43 4.73 -3.85
N ILE A 82 14.36 5.47 -4.13
CA ILE A 82 13.66 6.31 -3.14
C ILE A 82 13.09 5.46 -2.00
N ILE A 83 12.45 4.33 -2.32
CA ILE A 83 11.85 3.45 -1.32
C ILE A 83 12.94 2.80 -0.45
N SER A 84 14.02 2.32 -1.05
CA SER A 84 15.15 1.75 -0.31
C SER A 84 15.78 2.77 0.64
N ASP A 85 15.99 4.01 0.21
CA ASP A 85 16.48 5.10 1.08
C ASP A 85 15.53 5.37 2.25
N ARG A 86 14.21 5.45 2.00
CA ARG A 86 13.21 5.69 3.06
C ARG A 86 13.14 4.55 4.06
N LEU A 87 13.15 3.30 3.60
CA LEU A 87 13.11 2.12 4.47
C LEU A 87 14.37 1.99 5.33
N SER A 88 15.51 2.54 4.90
CA SER A 88 16.74 2.58 5.71
C SER A 88 16.65 3.57 6.89
N LYS A 89 15.81 4.59 6.78
CA LYS A 89 15.69 5.69 7.76
C LYS A 89 14.53 5.48 8.72
N GLU A 90 13.43 4.89 8.26
CA GLU A 90 12.17 4.83 8.99
C GLU A 90 11.45 3.49 8.80
N LYS A 91 10.78 3.05 9.88
CA LYS A 91 9.85 1.91 9.82
C LYS A 91 8.53 2.36 9.21
N ASN A 92 8.47 2.36 7.88
CA ASN A 92 7.28 2.73 7.13
C ASN A 92 6.20 1.65 7.25
N LYS A 93 4.94 2.09 7.42
CA LYS A 93 3.78 1.20 7.58
C LYS A 93 2.63 1.60 6.67
N PHE A 94 1.89 0.60 6.19
CA PHE A 94 0.59 0.74 5.57
C PHE A 94 -0.46 0.82 6.67
N VAL A 95 -1.42 1.73 6.51
CA VAL A 95 -2.57 1.83 7.39
C VAL A 95 -3.76 1.23 6.65
N ASN A 96 -4.34 0.17 7.20
CA ASN A 96 -5.50 -0.51 6.65
C ASN A 96 -6.72 -0.19 7.50
N VAL A 97 -7.80 0.24 6.83
CA VAL A 97 -9.12 0.41 7.45
C VAL A 97 -9.95 -0.81 7.13
N THR A 98 -10.35 -1.56 8.15
CA THR A 98 -11.23 -2.72 8.03
C THR A 98 -12.60 -2.35 8.57
N VAL A 99 -13.65 -2.61 7.78
CA VAL A 99 -15.04 -2.33 8.16
C VAL A 99 -15.89 -3.58 8.04
N SER A 100 -16.66 -3.89 9.08
CA SER A 100 -17.73 -4.89 9.11
C SER A 100 -19.06 -4.15 9.02
N LEU A 101 -19.91 -4.57 8.07
CA LEU A 101 -21.18 -3.92 7.77
C LEU A 101 -22.32 -4.93 7.94
N ILE A 102 -23.42 -4.48 8.54
CA ILE A 102 -24.67 -5.23 8.63
C ILE A 102 -25.72 -4.45 7.84
N LYS A 103 -26.49 -5.14 6.99
CA LYS A 103 -27.59 -4.52 6.26
C LYS A 103 -28.57 -3.87 7.24
N ALA A 104 -28.95 -2.63 6.96
CA ALA A 104 -29.91 -1.89 7.78
C ALA A 104 -31.32 -2.50 7.76
#